data_AF-A0A660A7N1-F1
#
_entry.id   AF-A0A660A7N1-F1
#
_cell.length_a   1.000
_cell.length_b   1.000
_cell.length_c   1.000
_cell.angle_alpha   90.00
_cell.angle_beta   90.00
_cell.angle_gamma   90.00
#
_symmetry.space_group_name_H-M   'P 1'
#
loop_
_entity.id
_entity.type
_entity.pdbx_description
1 polymer ?
#
loop_
_entity_poly.entity_id
_entity_poly.type
_entity_poly.pdbx_seq_one_letter_code
_entity_poly.pdbx_strand_id
1 'polypeptide(L)'
;IHLAEDENGLVYNKYFVEHPEQVLGSMREVSGRFGKTLTCEPIAFLGQEINMASLKDRIEIAGERISKDAKYEEIELLDDEITSIPATDDVKNFSYTLIDDEVYYRENSLFIKKEVSDKNKEKIKDYLELNAALKDVIYKQKEDFN
;
A
#
# COMPACT_ATOMS: atom_id res chain seq x y z
N ILE A 1 8.78 8.98 -19.33
CA ILE A 1 9.21 9.65 -18.08
C ILE A 1 9.38 11.13 -18.42
N HIS A 2 8.59 12.01 -17.81
CA HIS A 2 8.67 13.45 -18.05
C HIS A 2 9.63 14.08 -17.05
N LEU A 3 10.56 14.90 -17.53
CA LEU A 3 11.51 15.63 -16.70
C LEU A 3 11.08 17.10 -16.61
N ALA A 4 11.36 17.73 -15.48
CA ALA A 4 11.26 19.16 -15.28
C ALA A 4 12.44 19.65 -14.41
N GLU A 5 12.67 20.95 -14.42
CA GLU A 5 13.69 21.64 -13.63
C GLU A 5 13.03 22.23 -12.38
N ASP A 6 13.62 22.01 -11.21
CA ASP A 6 13.17 22.63 -9.95
C ASP A 6 13.68 24.07 -9.78
N GLU A 7 13.33 24.71 -8.67
CA GLU A 7 13.79 26.08 -8.33
C GLU A 7 15.31 26.19 -8.16
N ASN A 8 16.00 25.07 -7.94
CA ASN A 8 17.45 24.98 -7.75
C ASN A 8 18.20 24.62 -9.05
N GLY A 9 17.49 24.47 -10.17
CA GLY A 9 18.07 24.08 -11.46
C GLY A 9 18.33 22.58 -11.62
N LEU A 10 17.77 21.75 -10.73
CA LEU A 10 17.91 20.30 -10.75
C LEU A 10 16.86 19.66 -11.65
N VAL A 11 17.30 18.84 -12.61
CA VAL A 11 16.40 18.19 -13.57
C VAL A 11 16.08 16.76 -13.14
N TYR A 12 14.82 16.51 -12.80
CA TYR A 12 14.31 15.18 -12.41
C TYR A 12 12.84 14.99 -12.77
N ASN A 13 12.24 13.87 -12.34
CA ASN A 13 10.87 13.53 -12.67
C ASN A 13 9.92 14.69 -12.33
N LYS A 14 9.22 15.18 -13.35
CA LYS A 14 8.28 16.30 -13.27
C LYS A 14 7.30 16.18 -12.11
N TYR A 15 6.84 14.95 -11.81
CA TYR A 15 5.96 14.69 -10.68
C TYR A 15 6.54 15.17 -9.35
N PHE A 16 7.82 14.89 -9.07
CA PHE A 16 8.45 15.30 -7.81
C PHE A 16 8.86 16.77 -7.79
N VAL A 17 8.92 17.42 -8.95
CA VAL A 17 9.10 18.88 -9.05
C VAL A 17 7.79 19.59 -8.69
N GLU A 18 6.66 19.05 -9.17
CA GLU A 18 5.32 19.57 -8.87
C GLU A 18 4.83 19.18 -7.47
N HIS A 19 5.37 18.10 -6.89
CA HIS A 19 5.01 17.56 -5.57
C HIS A 19 6.23 17.41 -4.64
N PRO A 20 6.90 18.50 -4.23
CA PRO A 20 8.07 18.45 -3.35
C PRO A 20 7.78 17.86 -1.98
N GLU A 21 6.55 17.94 -1.48
CA GLU A 21 6.08 17.34 -0.23
C GLU A 21 6.18 15.81 -0.22
N GLN A 22 6.22 15.18 -1.39
CA GLN A 22 6.33 13.74 -1.57
C GLN A 22 7.78 13.26 -1.72
N VAL A 23 8.76 14.16 -1.67
CA VAL A 23 10.19 13.84 -1.67
C VAL A 23 10.66 13.63 -0.23
N LEU A 24 11.10 12.42 0.11
CA LEU A 24 11.53 12.04 1.46
C LEU A 24 12.93 12.56 1.86
N GLY A 25 13.45 13.56 1.14
CA GLY A 25 14.82 14.03 1.25
C GLY A 25 15.04 15.38 0.57
N SER A 26 16.29 15.82 0.50
CA SER A 26 16.71 17.02 -0.21
C SER A 26 17.42 16.63 -1.49
N MET A 27 16.88 17.07 -2.63
CA MET A 27 17.52 16.87 -3.94
C MET A 27 18.81 17.70 -4.03
N ARG A 28 19.93 17.07 -4.41
CA ARG A 28 21.24 17.71 -4.57
C ARG A 28 22.07 17.03 -5.66
N GLU A 29 22.91 17.81 -6.33
CA GLU A 29 24.01 17.27 -7.13
C GLU A 29 25.20 16.94 -6.23
N VAL A 30 25.63 15.68 -6.22
CA VAL A 30 26.87 15.25 -5.58
C VAL A 30 27.91 14.91 -6.63
N SER A 31 29.16 15.26 -6.36
CA SER A 31 30.28 14.91 -7.25
C SER A 31 30.65 13.44 -7.04
N GLY A 32 30.43 12.62 -8.06
CA GLY A 32 30.82 11.22 -8.08
C GLY A 32 32.04 10.97 -8.97
N ARG A 33 32.54 9.74 -8.93
CA ARG A 33 33.65 9.27 -9.79
C ARG A 33 33.40 9.39 -11.30
N PHE A 34 32.16 9.58 -11.71
CA PHE A 34 31.73 9.72 -13.11
C PHE A 34 31.19 11.13 -13.43
N GLY A 35 31.48 12.11 -12.57
CA GLY A 35 30.92 13.46 -12.67
C GLY A 35 29.76 13.68 -11.70
N LYS A 36 29.03 14.78 -11.91
CA LYS A 36 27.92 15.16 -11.05
C LYS A 36 26.76 14.18 -11.20
N THR A 37 26.24 13.70 -10.08
CA THR A 37 25.09 12.80 -10.02
C THR A 37 24.00 13.44 -9.17
N LEU A 38 22.78 13.47 -9.70
CA LEU A 38 21.62 13.91 -8.93
C LEU A 38 21.26 12.85 -7.88
N THR A 39 21.10 13.28 -6.64
CA THR A 39 20.79 12.41 -5.50
C THR A 39 19.75 13.05 -4.59
N CYS A 40 18.97 12.22 -3.91
CA CYS A 40 18.07 12.65 -2.85
C CYS A 40 18.72 12.29 -1.52
N GLU A 41 19.30 13.28 -0.84
CA GLU A 41 19.94 13.08 0.45
C GLU A 41 18.90 13.10 1.58
N PRO A 42 19.05 12.25 2.60
CA PRO A 42 18.22 12.33 3.80
C PRO A 42 18.26 13.72 4.44
N ILE A 43 17.12 14.25 4.90
CA ILE A 43 17.05 15.55 5.60
C ILE A 43 17.89 15.48 6.89
N ALA A 44 18.90 16.34 7.00
CA ALA A 44 19.96 16.29 8.03
C ALA A 44 19.52 16.67 9.47
N PHE A 45 18.23 16.86 9.75
CA PHE A 45 17.75 17.18 11.11
C PHE A 45 17.74 15.97 12.07
N LEU A 46 18.03 14.76 11.57
CA LEU A 46 18.24 13.56 12.38
C LEU A 46 19.67 13.07 12.13
N GLY A 47 20.47 12.99 13.20
CA GLY A 47 21.89 12.63 13.14
C GLY A 47 22.16 11.35 12.36
N GLN A 48 23.35 11.28 11.76
CA GLN A 48 23.83 10.23 10.85
C GLN A 48 23.75 8.79 11.39
N GLU A 49 23.46 8.57 12.67
CA GLU A 49 23.50 7.25 13.30
C GLU A 49 22.23 6.40 13.13
N ILE A 50 21.12 6.94 12.59
CA ILE A 50 19.84 6.21 12.59
C ILE A 50 19.11 6.25 11.25
N ASN A 51 19.71 5.66 10.20
CA ASN A 51 19.11 5.63 8.85
C ASN A 51 17.84 4.77 8.73
N MET A 52 17.62 3.77 9.60
CA MET A 52 16.42 2.90 9.54
C MET A 52 15.22 3.48 10.33
N ALA A 53 15.42 3.98 11.56
CA ALA A 53 14.34 4.66 12.29
C ALA A 53 13.89 5.91 11.53
N SER A 54 14.84 6.65 10.94
CA SER A 54 14.52 7.85 10.18
C SER A 54 13.71 7.59 8.89
N LEU A 55 13.76 6.40 8.28
CA LEU A 55 12.90 6.12 7.11
C LEU A 55 11.44 5.91 7.53
N LYS A 56 11.19 5.12 8.59
CA LYS A 56 9.84 4.91 9.12
C LYS A 56 9.20 6.24 9.51
N ASP A 57 9.92 7.04 10.28
CA ASP A 57 9.45 8.36 10.73
C ASP A 57 9.23 9.31 9.54
N ARG A 58 10.09 9.25 8.51
CA ARG A 58 9.91 10.04 7.28
C ARG A 58 8.68 9.63 6.48
N ILE A 59 8.38 8.33 6.40
CA ILE A 59 7.17 7.82 5.74
C ILE A 59 5.93 8.27 6.52
N GLU A 60 5.97 8.21 7.84
CA GLU A 60 4.88 8.67 8.70
C GLU A 60 4.61 10.17 8.52
N ILE A 61 5.66 11.00 8.60
CA ILE A 61 5.57 12.45 8.38
C ILE A 61 5.09 12.78 6.96
N ALA A 62 5.57 12.06 5.93
CA ALA A 62 5.11 12.25 4.56
C ALA A 62 3.63 11.85 4.40
N GLY A 63 3.21 10.75 5.03
CA GLY A 63 1.81 10.34 5.09
C GLY A 63 0.93 11.42 5.73
N GLU A 64 1.34 11.98 6.86
CA GLU A 64 0.63 13.10 7.51
C GLU A 64 0.55 14.35 6.63
N ARG A 65 1.61 14.69 5.88
CA ARG A 65 1.61 15.85 4.97
C ARG A 65 0.69 15.62 3.78
N ILE A 66 0.81 14.48 3.12
CA ILE A 66 0.04 14.12 1.92
C ILE A 66 -1.45 14.00 2.27
N SER A 67 -1.78 13.44 3.43
CA SER A 67 -3.17 13.26 3.87
C SER A 67 -3.88 14.57 4.23
N LYS A 68 -3.15 15.64 4.60
CA LYS A 68 -3.77 16.95 4.92
C LYS A 68 -4.48 17.58 3.72
N ASP A 69 -3.93 17.42 2.53
CA ASP A 69 -4.48 17.95 1.28
C ASP A 69 -5.30 16.91 0.50
N ALA A 70 -5.42 15.70 1.03
CA ALA A 70 -6.27 14.65 0.46
C ALA A 70 -7.75 15.02 0.68
N LYS A 71 -8.37 15.61 -0.35
CA LYS A 71 -9.81 15.69 -0.45
C LYS A 71 -10.34 14.32 -0.84
N TYR A 72 -10.88 13.59 0.13
CA TYR A 72 -11.74 12.46 -0.16
C TYR A 72 -13.03 13.04 -0.75
N GLU A 73 -13.28 12.80 -2.03
CA GLU A 73 -14.63 12.97 -2.54
C GLU A 73 -15.50 11.96 -1.79
N GLU A 74 -16.56 12.44 -1.13
CA GLU A 74 -17.66 11.56 -0.72
C GLU A 74 -18.16 10.89 -1.99
N ILE A 75 -17.80 9.62 -2.15
CA ILE A 75 -18.48 8.77 -3.10
C ILE A 75 -19.93 8.77 -2.62
N GLU A 76 -20.86 9.24 -3.44
CA GLU A 76 -22.29 9.01 -3.20
C GLU A 76 -22.45 7.49 -3.04
N LEU A 77 -22.56 7.05 -1.78
CA LEU A 77 -23.01 5.73 -1.45
C LEU A 77 -24.43 5.66 -2.01
N LEU A 78 -24.58 5.00 -3.16
CA LEU A 78 -25.87 4.47 -3.56
C LEU A 78 -26.40 3.69 -2.34
N ASP A 79 -27.58 4.06 -1.86
CA ASP A 79 -28.28 3.62 -0.64
C ASP A 79 -28.55 2.10 -0.52
N ASP A 80 -27.78 1.25 -1.19
CA ASP A 80 -27.66 -0.13 -0.77
C ASP A 80 -26.75 -0.10 0.47
N GLU A 81 -27.29 -0.34 1.67
CA GLU A 81 -26.53 -0.50 2.92
C GLU A 81 -25.40 -1.53 2.74
N ILE A 82 -24.24 -1.10 2.25
CA ILE A 82 -23.04 -1.92 2.18
C ILE A 82 -22.55 -2.07 3.61
N THR A 83 -23.09 -3.07 4.31
CA THR A 83 -22.61 -3.47 5.62
C THR A 83 -21.14 -3.83 5.48
N SER A 84 -20.27 -2.98 6.02
CA SER A 84 -18.83 -3.18 5.98
C SER A 84 -18.25 -3.12 7.38
N ILE A 85 -17.21 -3.92 7.60
CA ILE A 85 -16.47 -3.98 8.86
C ILE A 85 -14.96 -3.86 8.56
N PRO A 86 -14.14 -3.39 9.52
CA PRO A 86 -12.70 -3.35 9.35
C PRO A 86 -12.11 -4.72 9.00
N ALA A 87 -11.20 -4.76 8.04
CA ALA A 87 -10.53 -6.00 7.63
C ALA A 87 -9.40 -6.38 8.59
N THR A 88 -9.12 -7.68 8.66
CA THR A 88 -8.01 -8.27 9.39
C THR A 88 -6.94 -8.79 8.41
N ASP A 89 -5.69 -8.90 8.88
CA ASP A 89 -4.54 -9.22 8.02
C ASP A 89 -4.38 -10.70 7.66
N ASP A 90 -5.16 -11.59 8.27
CA ASP A 90 -5.18 -13.04 8.01
C ASP A 90 -5.87 -13.40 6.69
N VAL A 91 -6.73 -12.52 6.15
CA VAL A 91 -7.44 -12.74 4.88
C VAL A 91 -6.72 -12.01 3.74
N LYS A 92 -6.50 -12.63 2.58
CA LYS A 92 -5.84 -11.95 1.46
C LYS A 92 -6.67 -10.75 0.95
N ASN A 93 -6.02 -9.66 0.55
CA ASN A 93 -6.71 -8.56 -0.13
C ASN A 93 -7.33 -9.02 -1.47
N PHE A 94 -8.48 -8.46 -1.85
CA PHE A 94 -9.27 -8.82 -3.03
C PHE A 94 -9.65 -10.30 -3.04
N SER A 95 -10.17 -10.80 -1.92
CA SER A 95 -10.62 -12.18 -1.78
C SER A 95 -11.86 -12.31 -0.91
N TYR A 96 -12.57 -13.41 -1.06
CA TYR A 96 -13.72 -13.74 -0.23
C TYR A 96 -13.30 -14.36 1.10
N THR A 97 -14.12 -14.18 2.12
CA THR A 97 -14.02 -14.84 3.42
C THR A 97 -15.41 -15.06 4.01
N LEU A 98 -15.48 -15.84 5.09
CA LEU A 98 -16.69 -16.09 5.86
C LEU A 98 -16.52 -15.58 7.28
N ILE A 99 -17.47 -14.77 7.74
CA ILE A 99 -17.50 -14.22 9.10
C ILE A 99 -18.93 -14.41 9.60
N ASP A 100 -19.11 -15.10 10.73
CA ASP A 100 -20.42 -15.47 11.29
C ASP A 100 -21.35 -16.16 10.27
N ASP A 101 -20.78 -17.06 9.46
CA ASP A 101 -21.43 -17.74 8.33
C ASP A 101 -21.82 -16.82 7.16
N GLU A 102 -21.59 -15.51 7.23
CA GLU A 102 -21.91 -14.58 6.14
C GLU A 102 -20.71 -14.36 5.21
N VAL A 103 -20.99 -14.13 3.92
CA VAL A 103 -19.94 -13.94 2.92
C VAL A 103 -19.48 -12.49 2.89
N TYR A 104 -18.18 -12.28 3.05
CA TYR A 104 -17.53 -10.99 2.93
C TYR A 104 -16.48 -10.99 1.83
N TYR A 105 -16.27 -9.85 1.19
CA TYR A 105 -15.20 -9.62 0.24
C TYR A 105 -14.24 -8.55 0.78
N ARG A 106 -12.95 -8.85 0.85
CA ARG A 106 -11.93 -7.90 1.32
C ARG A 106 -11.54 -6.93 0.22
N GLU A 107 -11.78 -5.64 0.44
CA GLU A 107 -11.22 -4.54 -0.34
C GLU A 107 -10.36 -3.66 0.56
N ASN A 108 -9.05 -3.82 0.41
CA ASN A 108 -8.02 -3.16 1.21
C ASN A 108 -8.23 -3.36 2.71
N SER A 109 -8.72 -2.33 3.39
CA SER A 109 -8.92 -2.30 4.85
C SER A 109 -10.35 -2.58 5.27
N LEU A 110 -11.23 -2.98 4.34
CA LEU A 110 -12.64 -3.23 4.61
C LEU A 110 -13.06 -4.63 4.15
N PHE A 111 -13.87 -5.29 4.96
CA PHE A 111 -14.69 -6.43 4.54
C PHE A 111 -16.07 -5.93 4.16
N ILE A 112 -16.47 -6.16 2.93
CA ILE A 112 -17.76 -5.77 2.36
C ILE A 112 -18.68 -6.99 2.36
N LYS A 113 -19.81 -6.92 3.08
CA LYS A 113 -20.82 -7.99 3.07
C LYS A 113 -21.36 -8.17 1.66
N LYS A 114 -21.43 -9.41 1.19
CA LYS A 114 -21.99 -9.75 -0.12
C LYS A 114 -23.22 -10.62 0.07
N GLU A 115 -24.37 -10.07 -0.30
CA GLU A 115 -25.60 -10.84 -0.43
C GLU A 115 -25.47 -11.79 -1.62
N VAL A 116 -25.45 -13.09 -1.35
CA VAL A 116 -25.34 -14.14 -2.35
C VAL A 116 -26.39 -15.22 -2.06
N SER A 117 -26.86 -15.90 -3.10
CA SER A 117 -27.75 -17.06 -2.91
C SER A 117 -27.05 -18.18 -2.15
N ASP A 118 -27.82 -18.99 -1.42
CA ASP A 118 -27.27 -20.14 -0.65
C ASP A 118 -26.41 -21.06 -1.50
N LYS A 119 -26.82 -21.31 -2.75
CA LYS A 119 -26.05 -22.11 -3.71
C LYS A 119 -24.67 -21.50 -4.01
N ASN A 120 -24.58 -20.18 -4.09
CA ASN A 120 -23.31 -19.51 -4.32
C ASN A 120 -22.48 -19.42 -3.04
N LYS A 121 -23.11 -19.24 -1.87
CA LYS A 121 -22.47 -19.29 -0.55
C LYS A 121 -21.77 -20.63 -0.34
N GLU A 122 -22.44 -21.74 -0.60
CA GLU A 122 -21.84 -23.09 -0.51
C GLU A 122 -20.68 -23.28 -1.49
N LYS A 123 -20.81 -22.82 -2.74
CA LYS A 123 -19.67 -22.83 -3.67
C LYS A 123 -18.48 -22.03 -3.16
N ILE A 124 -18.71 -20.85 -2.56
CA ILE A 124 -17.64 -20.02 -2.00
C ILE A 124 -16.96 -20.77 -0.84
N LYS A 125 -17.73 -21.43 0.04
CA LYS A 125 -17.18 -22.32 1.08
C LYS A 125 -16.26 -23.39 0.48
N ASP A 126 -16.73 -24.12 -0.54
CA ASP A 126 -15.95 -25.17 -1.20
C ASP A 126 -14.63 -24.61 -1.79
N TYR A 127 -14.68 -23.43 -2.42
CA TYR A 127 -13.49 -22.78 -2.98
C TYR A 127 -12.51 -22.28 -1.91
N LEU A 128 -13.01 -21.83 -0.76
CA LEU A 128 -12.15 -21.42 0.36
C LEU A 128 -11.42 -22.62 0.95
N GLU A 129 -12.10 -23.74 1.13
CA GLU A 129 -11.51 -25.00 1.58
C GLU A 129 -10.46 -25.52 0.57
N LEU A 130 -10.80 -25.52 -0.72
CA LEU A 130 -9.86 -25.90 -1.78
C LEU A 130 -8.59 -25.03 -1.77
N ASN A 131 -8.74 -23.71 -1.60
CA ASN A 131 -7.61 -22.80 -1.51
C ASN A 131 -6.74 -23.06 -0.27
N ALA A 132 -7.34 -23.38 0.87
CA ALA A 132 -6.61 -23.73 2.08
C ALA A 132 -5.78 -25.01 1.89
N ALA A 133 -6.40 -26.06 1.33
CA ALA A 133 -5.71 -27.31 1.00
C ALA A 133 -4.58 -27.10 -0.01
N LEU A 134 -4.80 -26.29 -1.05
CA LEU A 134 -3.76 -25.98 -2.04
C LEU A 134 -2.59 -25.22 -1.42
N LYS A 135 -2.85 -24.23 -0.56
CA LYS A 135 -1.80 -23.49 0.15
C LYS A 135 -0.99 -24.40 1.07
N ASP A 136 -1.64 -25.34 1.76
CA ASP A 136 -0.97 -26.33 2.59
C ASP A 136 -0.07 -27.26 1.76
N VAL A 137 -0.54 -27.71 0.59
CA VAL A 137 0.29 -28.48 -0.35
C VAL A 137 1.50 -27.66 -0.83
N ILE A 138 1.30 -26.40 -1.21
CA ILE A 138 2.40 -25.51 -1.65
C ILE A 138 3.41 -25.29 -0.52
N TYR A 139 2.92 -25.10 0.71
CA TYR A 139 3.78 -24.91 1.88
C TYR A 139 4.62 -26.15 2.15
N LYS A 140 4.01 -27.33 2.18
CA LYS A 140 4.71 -28.61 2.36
C LYS A 140 5.73 -28.86 1.26
N GLN A 141 5.36 -28.59 0.01
CA GLN A 141 6.32 -28.67 -1.08
C GLN A 141 7.47 -27.70 -0.85
N LYS A 142 7.23 -26.43 -0.52
CA LYS A 142 8.29 -25.42 -0.44
C LYS A 142 9.23 -25.58 0.76
N GLU A 143 8.68 -25.88 1.93
CA GLU A 143 9.38 -25.82 3.22
C GLU A 143 9.68 -27.21 3.81
N ASP A 144 8.98 -28.26 3.38
CA ASP A 144 9.09 -29.63 3.92
C ASP A 144 9.73 -30.60 2.89
N PHE A 145 10.66 -30.07 2.07
CA PHE A 145 11.57 -30.86 1.23
C PHE A 145 12.65 -31.51 2.12
N ASN A 146 12.31 -32.60 2.81
CA ASN A 146 13.29 -33.56 3.32
C ASN A 146 13.33 -34.81 2.43
#